data_AF-A0A6V8NZY7-F1
#
_entry.id   AF-A0A6V8NZY7-F1
#
_cell.length_a   1.000
_cell.length_b   1.000
_cell.length_c   1.000
_cell.angle_alpha   90.00
_cell.angle_beta   90.00
_cell.angle_gamma   90.00
#
_symmetry.space_group_name_H-M   'P 1'
#
loop_
_entity.id
_entity.type
_entity.pdbx_description
1 polymer ?
#
loop_
_entity_poly.entity_id
_entity_poly.type
_entity_poly.pdbx_seq_one_letter_code
_entity_poly.pdbx_strand_id
1 'polypeptide(L)'
;MRHKQSKLLSVPRKFLVKDPRGKEVILTEAGWVEHILADHGELASYLEYLEQTITDPDRIYKSQWDNASELYLRRSSIATGPFQGYHIVVVVRWCLESLRLIGVVTTGYVTSDDKIGGELRWQRSNQ
;
A
#
# COMPACT_ATOMS: atom_id res chain seq x y z
N MET A 1 30.33 -17.75 0.40
CA MET A 1 28.99 -17.42 0.95
C MET A 1 28.02 -17.33 -0.21
N ARG A 2 27.00 -18.21 -0.29
CA ARG A 2 25.98 -18.12 -1.36
C ARG A 2 25.00 -17.01 -1.00
N HIS A 3 24.96 -15.94 -1.79
CA HIS A 3 23.89 -14.94 -1.68
C HIS A 3 22.55 -15.64 -2.00
N LYS A 4 21.74 -15.89 -0.97
CA LYS A 4 20.34 -16.30 -1.16
C LYS A 4 19.64 -15.11 -1.81
N GLN A 5 19.21 -15.26 -3.07
CA GLN A 5 18.31 -14.32 -3.71
C GLN A 5 17.06 -14.15 -2.83
N SER A 6 16.58 -12.91 -2.70
CA SER A 6 15.35 -12.60 -1.94
C SER A 6 14.17 -13.30 -2.64
N LYS A 7 13.36 -14.02 -1.84
CA LYS A 7 12.20 -14.79 -2.30
C LYS A 7 11.06 -13.87 -2.72
N LEU A 8 10.89 -12.69 -2.10
CA LEU A 8 9.87 -11.72 -2.50
C LEU A 8 10.25 -10.93 -3.75
N LEU A 9 11.54 -10.75 -4.04
CA LEU A 9 11.97 -10.04 -5.25
C LEU A 9 11.97 -10.93 -6.50
N SER A 10 11.85 -12.25 -6.34
CA SER A 10 11.79 -13.21 -7.45
C SER A 10 10.38 -13.63 -7.85
N VAL A 11 9.33 -13.22 -7.11
CA VAL A 11 7.93 -13.53 -7.44
C VAL A 11 7.33 -12.54 -8.45
N PRO A 12 6.38 -12.96 -9.29
CA PRO A 12 5.59 -12.06 -10.11
C PRO A 12 4.92 -10.97 -9.28
N ARG A 13 4.92 -9.74 -9.79
CA ARG A 13 4.42 -8.56 -9.10
C ARG A 13 3.61 -7.66 -10.01
N LYS A 14 2.62 -6.98 -9.44
CA LYS A 14 1.89 -5.90 -10.10
C LYS A 14 2.73 -4.63 -10.13
N PHE A 15 3.40 -4.31 -9.03
CA PHE A 15 4.36 -3.21 -8.98
C PHE A 15 5.43 -3.41 -7.91
N LEU A 16 6.54 -2.69 -8.07
CA LEU A 16 7.54 -2.43 -7.04
C LEU A 16 7.88 -0.95 -7.11
N VAL A 17 7.56 -0.22 -6.04
CA VAL A 17 7.75 1.24 -5.97
C VAL A 17 8.42 1.64 -4.66
N LYS A 18 8.74 2.92 -4.53
CA LYS A 18 9.22 3.50 -3.28
C LYS A 18 8.18 4.46 -2.71
N ASP A 19 8.05 4.46 -1.39
CA ASP A 19 7.28 5.49 -0.68
C ASP A 19 8.04 6.84 -0.64
N PRO A 20 7.41 7.93 -0.17
CA PRO A 20 8.08 9.23 -0.02
C PRO A 20 9.28 9.24 0.94
N ARG A 21 9.46 8.18 1.75
CA ARG A 21 10.58 7.99 2.66
C ARG A 21 11.69 7.13 2.03
N GLY A 22 11.57 6.78 0.74
CA GLY A 22 12.51 5.98 -0.02
C GLY A 22 12.47 4.49 0.26
N LYS A 23 11.48 4.00 1.01
CA LYS A 23 11.33 2.58 1.38
C LYS A 23 10.62 1.81 0.27
N GLU A 24 11.11 0.61 -0.04
CA GLU A 24 10.55 -0.24 -1.10
C GLU A 24 9.25 -0.92 -0.66
N VAL A 25 8.24 -0.87 -1.52
CA VAL A 25 6.94 -1.51 -1.33
C VAL A 25 6.56 -2.30 -2.58
N ILE A 26 6.10 -3.53 -2.37
CA ILE A 26 5.73 -4.47 -3.42
C ILE A 26 4.27 -4.92 -3.27
N LEU A 27 3.57 -5.01 -4.39
CA LEU A 27 2.34 -5.77 -4.52
C LEU A 27 2.60 -6.97 -5.43
N THR A 28 2.54 -8.17 -4.87
CA THR A 28 2.72 -9.41 -5.63
C THR A 28 1.46 -9.75 -6.42
N GLU A 29 1.57 -10.54 -7.48
CA GLU A 29 0.37 -11.00 -8.21
C GLU A 29 -0.55 -11.85 -7.33
N ALA A 30 0.04 -12.70 -6.47
CA ALA A 30 -0.72 -13.49 -5.50
C ALA A 30 -1.46 -12.58 -4.52
N GLY A 31 -0.80 -11.57 -3.93
CA GLY A 31 -1.45 -10.65 -3.01
C GLY A 31 -2.56 -9.82 -3.67
N TRP A 32 -2.40 -9.49 -4.95
CA TRP A 32 -3.46 -8.84 -5.74
C TRP A 32 -4.69 -9.73 -5.87
N VAL A 33 -4.52 -11.00 -6.26
CA VAL A 33 -5.65 -11.90 -6.51
C VAL A 33 -6.27 -12.42 -5.21
N GLU A 34 -5.45 -12.89 -4.28
CA GLU A 34 -5.88 -13.64 -3.09
C GLU A 34 -6.34 -12.75 -1.93
N HIS A 35 -5.89 -11.50 -1.88
CA HIS A 35 -6.26 -10.57 -0.80
C HIS A 35 -7.04 -9.38 -1.31
N ILE A 36 -6.54 -8.68 -2.34
CA ILE A 36 -7.22 -7.46 -2.79
C ILE A 36 -8.48 -7.81 -3.58
N LEU A 37 -8.41 -8.60 -4.64
CA LEU A 37 -9.59 -8.89 -5.46
C LEU A 37 -10.59 -9.83 -4.78
N ALA A 38 -10.11 -10.72 -3.90
CA ALA A 38 -10.96 -11.61 -3.14
C ALA A 38 -11.86 -10.85 -2.14
N ASP A 39 -11.29 -9.88 -1.42
CA ASP A 39 -12.02 -9.13 -0.39
C ASP A 39 -12.63 -7.82 -0.93
N HIS A 40 -12.02 -7.24 -1.97
CA HIS A 40 -12.33 -5.93 -2.55
C HIS A 40 -12.33 -5.98 -4.09
N GLY A 41 -13.22 -6.80 -4.66
CA GLY A 41 -13.33 -6.98 -6.11
C GLY A 41 -13.56 -5.68 -6.90
N GLU A 42 -14.15 -4.67 -6.26
CA GLU A 42 -14.32 -3.33 -6.80
C GLU A 42 -12.99 -2.64 -7.16
N LEU A 43 -11.87 -3.04 -6.52
CA LEU A 43 -10.55 -2.48 -6.78
C LEU A 43 -9.92 -2.94 -8.08
N ALA A 44 -10.50 -3.90 -8.80
CA ALA A 44 -9.92 -4.44 -10.04
C ALA A 44 -9.53 -3.37 -11.07
N SER A 45 -10.29 -2.28 -11.15
CA SER A 45 -10.04 -1.17 -12.08
C SER A 45 -9.15 -0.06 -11.50
N TYR A 46 -8.67 -0.20 -10.26
CA TYR A 46 -8.00 0.86 -9.50
C TYR A 46 -6.55 0.54 -9.14
N LEU A 47 -5.91 -0.43 -9.80
CA LEU A 47 -4.52 -0.84 -9.52
C LEU A 47 -3.55 0.36 -9.54
N GLU A 48 -3.67 1.25 -10.53
CA GLU A 48 -2.84 2.44 -10.64
C GLU A 48 -3.00 3.37 -9.43
N TYR A 49 -4.22 3.50 -8.90
CA TYR A 49 -4.45 4.34 -7.74
C TYR A 49 -3.84 3.75 -6.46
N LEU A 50 -3.78 2.42 -6.32
CA LEU A 50 -3.06 1.79 -5.21
C LEU A 50 -1.56 2.09 -5.31
N GLU A 51 -0.97 1.94 -6.50
CA GLU A 51 0.44 2.29 -6.73
C GLU A 51 0.71 3.77 -6.38
N GLN A 52 -0.11 4.68 -6.91
CA GLN A 52 0.01 6.11 -6.64
C GLN A 52 -0.20 6.44 -5.15
N THR A 53 -1.03 5.69 -4.43
CA THR A 53 -1.24 5.87 -2.98
C THR A 53 0.02 5.51 -2.19
N ILE A 54 0.83 4.58 -2.69
CA ILE A 54 2.13 4.27 -2.08
C ILE A 54 3.20 5.31 -2.45
N THR A 55 3.28 5.71 -3.71
CA THR A 55 4.33 6.64 -4.17
C THR A 55 4.08 8.08 -3.73
N ASP A 56 2.82 8.48 -3.69
CA ASP A 56 2.38 9.84 -3.40
C ASP A 56 1.15 9.85 -2.46
N PRO A 57 1.27 9.34 -1.21
CA PRO A 57 0.23 9.45 -0.20
C PRO A 57 0.04 10.91 0.26
N ASP A 58 -1.15 11.20 0.80
CA ASP A 58 -1.36 12.37 1.65
C ASP A 58 -0.79 12.12 3.05
N ARG A 59 -1.01 10.91 3.58
CA ARG A 59 -0.66 10.54 4.96
C ARG A 59 -0.24 9.09 5.05
N ILE A 60 0.65 8.81 6.01
CA ILE A 60 1.04 7.46 6.41
C ILE A 60 0.81 7.32 7.90
N TYR A 61 0.09 6.28 8.30
CA TYR A 61 -0.22 5.96 9.69
C TYR A 61 0.43 4.64 10.08
N LYS A 62 0.86 4.51 11.33
CA LYS A 62 1.15 3.22 11.95
C LYS A 62 -0.16 2.59 12.39
N SER A 63 -0.44 1.37 11.93
CA SER A 63 -1.64 0.62 12.33
C SER A 63 -1.74 0.44 13.84
N GLN A 64 -2.94 0.61 14.39
CA GLN A 64 -3.23 0.32 15.80
C GLN A 64 -3.39 -1.18 16.09
N TRP A 65 -3.61 -1.99 15.05
CA TRP A 65 -3.87 -3.43 15.16
C TRP A 65 -2.62 -4.28 14.94
N ASP A 66 -1.67 -3.78 14.14
CA ASP A 66 -0.46 -4.50 13.79
C ASP A 66 0.75 -3.57 13.74
N ASN A 67 1.67 -3.76 14.69
CA ASN A 67 2.90 -2.99 14.80
C ASN A 67 3.88 -3.22 13.63
N ALA A 68 3.66 -4.21 12.77
CA ALA A 68 4.41 -4.37 11.53
C ALA A 68 3.78 -3.62 10.35
N SER A 69 2.55 -3.13 10.47
CA SER A 69 1.79 -2.54 9.36
C SER A 69 1.73 -1.02 9.41
N GLU A 70 1.64 -0.40 8.25
CA GLU A 70 1.35 1.01 8.04
C GLU A 70 0.20 1.17 7.03
N LEU A 71 -0.58 2.23 7.18
CA LEU A 71 -1.69 2.58 6.30
C LEU A 71 -1.32 3.82 5.50
N TYR A 72 -1.39 3.71 4.19
CA TYR A 72 -1.14 4.78 3.23
C TYR A 72 -2.48 5.32 2.77
N LEU A 73 -2.71 6.61 2.93
CA LEU A 73 -3.95 7.27 2.54
C LEU A 73 -3.68 8.25 1.42
N ARG A 74 -4.51 8.19 0.38
CA ARG A 74 -4.60 9.24 -0.62
C ARG A 74 -6.04 9.71 -0.80
N ARG A 75 -6.26 10.97 -0.44
CA ARG A 75 -7.58 11.61 -0.38
C ARG A 75 -8.07 11.97 -1.77
N SER A 76 -9.39 11.92 -1.91
CA SER A 76 -10.17 12.24 -3.11
C SER A 76 -9.49 11.79 -4.41
N SER A 77 -8.89 10.60 -4.37
CA SER A 77 -7.99 10.16 -5.43
C SER A 77 -8.77 9.65 -6.64
N ILE A 78 -9.99 9.14 -6.44
CA ILE A 78 -10.84 8.62 -7.49
C ILE A 78 -11.64 9.74 -8.14
N ALA A 79 -11.33 10.05 -9.41
CA ALA A 79 -11.93 11.14 -10.15
C ALA A 79 -13.29 10.79 -10.81
N THR A 80 -13.55 9.51 -11.05
CA THR A 80 -14.70 9.04 -11.83
C THR A 80 -15.26 7.73 -11.29
N GLY A 81 -16.53 7.44 -11.61
CA GLY A 81 -17.17 6.17 -11.27
C GLY A 81 -17.86 6.18 -9.91
N PRO A 82 -18.31 5.01 -9.40
CA PRO A 82 -19.14 4.92 -8.21
C PRO A 82 -18.45 5.37 -6.92
N PHE A 83 -17.11 5.43 -6.92
CA PHE A 83 -16.30 5.88 -5.78
C PHE A 83 -15.71 7.27 -6.00
N GLN A 84 -16.29 8.08 -6.89
CA GLN A 84 -15.83 9.46 -7.09
C GLN A 84 -15.79 10.22 -5.76
N GLY A 85 -14.64 10.84 -5.46
CA GLY A 85 -14.42 11.59 -4.22
C GLY A 85 -14.01 10.73 -3.02
N TYR A 86 -14.01 9.40 -3.14
CA TYR A 86 -13.51 8.51 -2.09
C TYR A 86 -11.99 8.58 -2.00
N HIS A 87 -11.49 8.12 -0.87
CA HIS A 87 -10.08 7.96 -0.58
C HIS A 87 -9.67 6.52 -0.82
N ILE A 88 -8.40 6.32 -1.15
CA ILE A 88 -7.82 4.98 -1.22
C ILE A 88 -6.87 4.81 -0.05
N VAL A 89 -6.99 3.65 0.59
CA VAL A 89 -6.16 3.22 1.69
C VAL A 89 -5.44 1.96 1.26
N VAL A 90 -4.12 1.94 1.41
CA VAL A 90 -3.30 0.75 1.17
C VAL A 90 -2.62 0.35 2.45
N VAL A 91 -2.79 -0.91 2.85
CA VAL A 91 -2.16 -1.47 4.04
C VAL A 91 -0.88 -2.19 3.61
N VAL A 92 0.24 -1.75 4.20
CA VAL A 92 1.57 -2.29 3.92
C VAL A 92 2.13 -2.89 5.19
N ARG A 93 2.45 -4.18 5.15
CA ARG A 93 3.16 -4.88 6.23
C ARG A 93 4.66 -4.92 5.93
N TRP A 94 5.47 -4.46 6.87
CA TRP A 94 6.92 -4.45 6.74
C TRP A 94 7.54 -5.77 7.17
N CYS A 95 8.36 -6.35 6.30
CA CYS A 95 9.06 -7.61 6.51
C CYS A 95 10.56 -7.41 6.30
N LEU A 96 11.39 -8.05 7.13
CA LEU A 96 12.83 -8.10 6.94
C LEU A 96 13.18 -9.32 6.08
N GLU A 97 13.68 -9.10 4.87
CA GLU A 97 14.10 -10.16 3.96
C GLU A 97 15.55 -9.94 3.52
N SER A 98 16.42 -10.92 3.78
CA SER A 98 17.84 -10.86 3.42
C SER A 98 18.51 -9.53 3.83
N LEU A 99 18.20 -9.05 5.05
CA LEU A 99 18.65 -7.77 5.63
C LEU A 99 18.08 -6.49 4.98
N ARG A 100 17.12 -6.61 4.07
CA ARG A 100 16.39 -5.47 3.48
C ARG A 100 14.99 -5.40 4.08
N LEU A 101 14.58 -4.21 4.50
CA LEU A 101 13.21 -3.96 4.91
C LEU A 101 12.36 -3.72 3.66
N ILE A 102 11.37 -4.58 3.41
CA ILE A 102 10.47 -4.50 2.26
C ILE A 102 9.04 -4.44 2.78
N GLY A 103 8.27 -3.50 2.27
CA GLY A 103 6.84 -3.40 2.52
C GLY A 103 6.08 -4.28 1.57
N VAL A 104 5.20 -5.14 2.07
CA VAL A 104 4.31 -5.96 1.25
C VAL A 104 2.90 -5.42 1.40
N VAL A 105 2.26 -5.07 0.28
CA VAL A 105 0.84 -4.70 0.28
C VAL A 105 0.01 -5.91 0.67
N THR A 106 -0.73 -5.81 1.78
CA THR A 106 -1.58 -6.91 2.28
C THR A 106 -3.03 -6.73 1.92
N THR A 107 -3.49 -5.49 1.76
CA THR A 107 -4.84 -5.17 1.27
C THR A 107 -4.88 -3.70 0.81
N GLY A 108 -5.93 -3.32 0.10
CA GLY A 108 -6.32 -1.95 -0.15
C GLY A 108 -7.84 -1.85 -0.12
N TYR A 109 -8.38 -0.67 0.16
CA TYR A 109 -9.82 -0.43 0.15
C TYR A 109 -10.13 1.05 -0.10
N VAL A 110 -11.37 1.32 -0.50
CA VAL A 110 -11.91 2.66 -0.63
C VAL A 110 -12.64 3.08 0.65
N THR A 111 -12.56 4.34 1.01
CA THR A 111 -13.31 4.90 2.15
C THR A 111 -13.72 6.34 1.89
N SER A 112 -14.87 6.74 2.43
CA SER A 112 -15.28 8.16 2.47
C SER A 112 -14.70 8.89 3.69
N ASP A 113 -14.06 8.18 4.61
CA ASP A 113 -13.59 8.72 5.88
C ASP A 113 -12.11 9.09 5.84
N ASP A 114 -11.79 10.30 6.29
CA ASP A 114 -10.42 10.79 6.47
C ASP A 114 -9.70 10.17 7.70
N LYS A 115 -10.42 9.38 8.50
CA LYS A 115 -9.94 8.79 9.76
C LYS A 115 -9.80 7.29 9.63
N ILE A 116 -8.59 6.83 9.34
CA ILE A 116 -8.26 5.41 9.21
C ILE A 116 -7.64 4.78 10.47
N GLY A 117 -7.65 5.51 11.59
CA GLY A 117 -7.09 5.06 12.87
C GLY A 117 -5.56 4.99 12.86
N GLY A 118 -4.97 4.71 14.03
CA GLY A 118 -3.52 4.62 14.19
C GLY A 118 -2.79 5.95 14.43
N GLU A 119 -1.46 5.86 14.53
CA GLU A 119 -0.57 6.99 14.84
C GLU A 119 -0.03 7.60 13.54
N LEU A 120 -0.18 8.90 13.34
CA LEU A 120 0.37 9.59 12.17
C LEU A 120 1.90 9.52 12.18
N ARG A 121 2.49 8.93 11.14
CA ARG A 121 3.95 8.79 10.97
C ARG A 121 4.53 9.72 9.94
N TRP A 122 3.73 10.12 8.96
CA TRP A 122 4.14 11.03 7.90
C TRP A 122 2.91 11.72 7.32
N GLN A 123 3.07 12.97 6.93
CA GLN A 123 2.07 13.73 6.19
C GLN A 123 2.79 14.58 5.16
N ARG A 124 2.20 14.68 3.97
CA ARG A 124 2.67 15.59 2.92
C ARG A 124 2.62 17.03 3.44
N SER A 125 3.74 17.74 3.37
CA SER A 125 3.75 19.17 3.61
C SER A 125 2.99 19.86 2.49
N ASN A 126 1.98 20.66 2.81
CA ASN A 126 1.39 21.57 1.84
C ASN A 126 2.47 22.59 1.46
N GLN A 127 2.96 22.53 0.22
CA GLN A 127 3.63 23.68 -0.39
C GLN A 127 2.58 24.67 -0.86
#